data_AF-A0A3N5F0R5-F1
#
_entry.id   AF-A0A3N5F0R5-F1
#
_cell.length_a   1.000
_cell.length_b   1.000
_cell.length_c   1.000
_cell.angle_alpha   90.00
_cell.angle_beta   90.00
_cell.angle_gamma   90.00
#
_symmetry.space_group_name_H-M   'P 1'
#
loop_
_entity.id
_entity.type
_entity.pdbx_description
1 polymer ?
#
loop_
_entity_poly.entity_id
_entity_poly.type
_entity_poly.pdbx_seq_one_letter_code
_entity_poly.pdbx_strand_id
1 'polypeptide(L)'
;MTMYVAGLQLDIVWEDKKANHAKVRDLVGAANLPKGALLALPEMFATGFSMNVAEIAQTDARETETFLGALAKQHGIFVCGGVVV
;
A
#
# COMPACT_ATOMS: atom_id res chain seq x y z
N MET A 1 18.02 -0.48 21.09
CA MET A 1 16.74 -0.09 20.46
C MET A 1 16.52 -1.03 19.28
N THR A 2 15.33 -1.61 19.11
CA THR A 2 15.00 -2.52 17.99
C THR A 2 13.84 -1.94 17.16
N MET A 3 13.84 -2.23 15.86
CA MET A 3 12.80 -1.81 14.92
C MET A 3 12.20 -3.05 14.26
N TYR A 4 10.87 -3.09 14.17
CA TYR A 4 10.15 -4.13 13.44
C TYR A 4 9.96 -3.72 11.99
N VAL A 5 10.31 -4.60 11.06
CA VAL A 5 10.14 -4.38 9.62
C VAL A 5 9.35 -5.55 9.05
N ALA A 6 8.32 -5.26 8.26
CA ALA A 6 7.48 -6.24 7.59
C ALA A 6 7.41 -5.93 6.09
N GLY A 7 7.64 -6.95 5.26
CA GLY A 7 7.30 -6.89 3.83
C GLY A 7 5.94 -7.54 3.62
N LEU A 8 5.05 -6.88 2.89
CA LEU A 8 3.75 -7.43 2.55
C LEU A 8 3.79 -7.99 1.13
N GLN A 9 3.71 -9.32 1.01
CA GLN A 9 3.55 -9.96 -0.28
C GLN A 9 2.07 -10.01 -0.65
N LEU A 10 1.75 -9.53 -1.85
CA LEU A 10 0.40 -9.39 -2.37
C LEU A 10 0.32 -10.05 -3.75
N ASP A 11 -0.74 -10.81 -3.98
CA ASP A 11 -1.18 -11.15 -5.34
C ASP A 11 -1.91 -9.95 -5.94
N ILE A 12 -1.17 -9.16 -6.72
CA ILE A 12 -1.63 -7.87 -7.25
C ILE A 12 -2.67 -8.10 -8.34
N VAL A 13 -3.82 -7.45 -8.19
CA VAL A 13 -4.86 -7.38 -9.23
C VAL A 13 -4.40 -6.38 -10.28
N TRP A 14 -4.28 -6.83 -11.53
CA TRP A 14 -3.81 -5.99 -12.64
C TRP A 14 -4.70 -4.75 -12.82
N GLU A 15 -4.09 -3.57 -12.84
CA GLU A 15 -4.69 -2.26 -13.09
C GLU A 15 -5.84 -1.83 -12.15
N ASP A 16 -6.07 -2.54 -11.04
CA ASP A 16 -7.17 -2.24 -10.11
C ASP A 16 -6.70 -1.74 -8.73
N LYS A 17 -6.59 -0.41 -8.61
CA LYS A 17 -6.23 0.30 -7.37
C LYS A 17 -7.15 -0.06 -6.21
N LYS A 18 -8.46 -0.13 -6.45
CA LYS A 18 -9.46 -0.33 -5.40
C LYS A 18 -9.36 -1.75 -4.84
N ALA A 19 -9.25 -2.76 -5.70
CA ALA A 19 -9.08 -4.15 -5.28
C ALA A 19 -7.76 -4.34 -4.51
N ASN A 20 -6.67 -3.74 -4.98
CA ASN A 20 -5.38 -3.84 -4.29
C ASN A 20 -5.36 -3.12 -2.95
N HIS A 21 -5.96 -1.93 -2.84
CA HIS A 21 -6.12 -1.24 -1.55
C HIS A 21 -6.94 -2.06 -0.55
N ALA A 22 -8.00 -2.73 -1.01
CA ALA A 22 -8.79 -3.62 -0.17
C ALA A 22 -7.95 -4.81 0.34
N LYS A 23 -7.24 -5.51 -0.56
CA LYS A 23 -6.36 -6.62 -0.18
C LYS A 23 -5.28 -6.20 0.83
N VAL A 24 -4.64 -5.05 0.62
CA VAL A 24 -3.64 -4.51 1.58
C VAL A 24 -4.27 -4.25 2.94
N ARG A 25 -5.47 -3.65 2.99
CA ARG A 25 -6.16 -3.39 4.25
C ARG A 25 -6.43 -4.67 5.03
N ASP A 26 -6.91 -5.71 4.35
CA ASP A 26 -7.23 -7.00 4.97
C ASP A 26 -5.96 -7.68 5.51
N LEU A 27 -4.90 -7.71 4.71
CA LEU A 27 -3.61 -8.30 5.10
C LEU A 27 -2.96 -7.57 6.29
N VAL A 28 -2.96 -6.23 6.29
CA VAL A 28 -2.40 -5.44 7.40
C VAL A 28 -3.25 -5.58 8.66
N GLY A 29 -4.58 -5.64 8.52
CA GLY A 29 -5.50 -5.91 9.62
C GLY A 29 -5.24 -7.26 10.29
N ALA A 30 -4.90 -8.30 9.51
CA ALA A 30 -4.59 -9.63 10.03
C ALA A 30 -3.16 -9.73 10.61
N ALA A 31 -2.22 -8.90 10.15
CA ALA A 31 -0.79 -9.01 10.50
C ALA A 31 -0.47 -8.60 11.95
N ASN A 32 -1.34 -7.84 12.63
CA ASN A 32 -1.16 -7.39 14.02
C ASN A 32 0.24 -6.79 14.30
N LEU A 33 0.72 -5.94 13.39
CA LEU A 33 2.04 -5.32 13.52
C LEU A 33 2.11 -4.44 14.78
N PRO A 34 3.24 -4.46 15.51
CA PRO A 34 3.42 -3.58 16.65
C PRO A 34 3.47 -2.11 16.21
N LYS A 35 2.99 -1.21 17.06
CA LYS A 35 3.08 0.24 16.83
C LYS A 35 4.55 0.64 16.58
N GLY A 36 4.76 1.49 15.57
CA GLY A 36 6.09 1.93 15.14
C GLY A 36 6.82 0.96 14.21
N ALA A 37 6.21 -0.16 13.81
CA ALA A 37 6.76 -1.01 12.75
C ALA A 37 6.83 -0.27 11.41
N LEU A 38 7.78 -0.65 10.54
CA LEU A 38 7.80 -0.26 9.14
C LEU A 38 7.22 -1.37 8.28
N LEU A 39 6.17 -1.05 7.54
CA LEU A 39 5.58 -1.88 6.51
C LEU A 39 6.08 -1.44 5.13
N ALA A 40 6.68 -2.34 4.37
CA ALA A 40 7.03 -2.14 2.97
C ALA A 40 6.05 -2.89 2.06
N LEU A 41 5.42 -2.16 1.15
CA LEU A 41 4.58 -2.70 0.09
C LEU A 41 5.42 -2.96 -1.17
N PRO A 42 4.99 -3.88 -2.05
CA PRO A 42 5.65 -4.12 -3.33
C PRO A 42 5.67 -2.86 -4.21
N GLU A 43 6.60 -2.82 -5.15
CA GLU A 43 6.58 -1.82 -6.21
C GLU A 43 5.25 -1.91 -6.98
N MET A 44 4.65 -0.75 -7.27
CA MET A 44 3.37 -0.63 -7.97
C MET A 44 2.25 -1.49 -7.38
N PHE A 45 2.24 -1.70 -6.05
CA PHE A 45 1.26 -2.55 -5.35
C PHE A 45 -0.20 -2.24 -5.70
N ALA A 46 -0.51 -0.99 -6.06
CA ALA A 46 -1.86 -0.54 -6.37
C ALA A 46 -2.34 -1.01 -7.75
N THR A 47 -1.46 -1.29 -8.72
CA THR A 47 -1.86 -1.51 -10.11
C THR A 47 -1.12 -2.66 -10.80
N GLY A 48 0.00 -3.11 -10.26
CA GLY A 48 0.95 -3.93 -10.99
C GLY A 48 1.78 -3.11 -11.97
N PHE A 49 2.82 -3.73 -12.51
CA PHE A 49 3.80 -3.09 -13.40
C PHE A 49 3.25 -2.92 -14.82
N SER A 50 2.23 -2.08 -14.97
CA SER A 50 1.63 -1.75 -16.27
C SER A 50 2.30 -0.52 -16.89
N MET A 51 2.27 -0.46 -18.22
CA MET A 51 2.69 0.70 -19.01
C MET A 51 1.49 1.54 -19.47
N ASN A 52 0.26 1.17 -19.08
CA ASN A 52 -0.96 1.89 -19.40
C ASN A 52 -1.15 3.11 -18.47
N VAL A 53 -0.25 4.09 -18.60
CA VAL A 53 -0.15 5.26 -17.70
C VAL A 53 -1.50 6.00 -17.55
N ALA A 54 -2.29 6.07 -18.61
CA ALA A 54 -3.61 6.73 -18.58
C ALA A 54 -4.57 6.12 -17.54
N GLU A 55 -4.49 4.81 -17.31
CA GLU A 55 -5.33 4.11 -16.32
C GLU A 55 -4.67 4.02 -14.94
N ILE A 56 -3.35 3.85 -14.90
CA ILE A 56 -2.65 3.53 -13.64
C ILE A 56 -2.08 4.74 -12.91
N ALA A 57 -1.88 5.88 -13.59
CA ALA A 57 -1.42 7.09 -12.94
C ALA A 57 -2.40 7.52 -11.84
N GLN A 58 -1.87 8.08 -10.78
CA GLN A 58 -2.67 8.64 -9.72
C GLN A 58 -3.41 9.88 -10.22
N THR A 59 -4.68 10.01 -9.84
CA THR A 59 -5.46 11.21 -10.16
C THR A 59 -5.13 12.37 -9.22
N ASP A 60 -5.62 13.57 -9.51
CA ASP A 60 -5.55 14.72 -8.60
C ASP A 60 -6.19 14.45 -7.23
N ALA A 61 -7.03 13.41 -7.11
CA ALA A 61 -7.61 12.99 -5.83
C ALA A 61 -6.60 12.30 -4.90
N ARG A 62 -5.40 11.96 -5.39
CA ARG A 62 -4.31 11.36 -4.61
C ARG A 62 -4.76 10.15 -3.79
N GLU A 63 -5.53 9.27 -4.42
CA GLU A 63 -6.24 8.16 -3.77
C GLU A 63 -5.30 7.18 -3.06
N THR A 64 -4.15 6.85 -3.66
CA THR A 64 -3.17 5.92 -3.10
C THR A 64 -2.43 6.54 -1.92
N GLU A 65 -2.04 7.81 -1.99
CA GLU A 65 -1.40 8.50 -0.86
C GLU A 65 -2.36 8.68 0.31
N THR A 66 -3.62 9.03 0.02
CA THR A 66 -4.67 9.11 1.04
C THR A 66 -4.87 7.75 1.71
N PHE A 67 -4.89 6.66 0.94
CA PHE A 67 -4.96 5.31 1.45
C PHE A 67 -3.77 4.95 2.36
N LEU A 68 -2.54 5.18 1.89
CA LEU A 68 -1.31 4.90 2.66
C LEU A 68 -1.26 5.68 3.97
N GLY A 69 -1.61 6.97 3.93
CA GLY A 69 -1.66 7.82 5.12
C GLY A 69 -2.74 7.38 6.11
N ALA A 70 -3.90 6.94 5.63
CA ALA A 70 -4.95 6.39 6.49
C ALA A 70 -4.53 5.07 7.14
N LEU A 71 -3.90 4.17 6.37
CA LEU A 71 -3.39 2.89 6.87
C LEU A 71 -2.33 3.08 7.97
N ALA A 72 -1.37 3.97 7.75
CA ALA A 72 -0.34 4.33 8.72
C ALA A 72 -0.95 4.85 10.04
N LYS A 73 -1.91 5.79 9.95
CA LYS A 73 -2.60 6.37 11.12
C LYS A 73 -3.45 5.34 11.85
N GLN A 74 -4.20 4.51 11.13
CA GLN A 74 -5.09 3.51 11.70
C GLN A 74 -4.33 2.47 12.55
N HIS A 75 -3.17 2.01 12.07
CA HIS A 75 -2.38 0.97 12.74
C HIS A 75 -1.24 1.52 13.61
N GLY A 76 -0.94 2.83 13.52
CA GLY A 76 0.16 3.44 14.25
C GLY A 76 1.52 2.91 13.79
N ILE A 77 1.69 2.73 12.48
CA ILE A 77 2.89 2.18 11.83
C ILE A 77 3.41 3.14 10.75
N PHE A 78 4.64 2.94 10.30
CA PHE A 78 5.18 3.57 9.09
C PHE A 78 4.85 2.70 7.88
N VAL A 79 4.51 3.31 6.74
CA VAL A 79 4.19 2.60 5.50
C VAL A 79 5.03 3.16 4.37
N CYS A 80 5.72 2.29 3.64
CA CYS A 80 6.43 2.58 2.40
C CYS A 80 5.68 1.92 1.25
N GLY A 81 5.21 2.72 0.28
CA GLY A 81 4.51 2.24 -0.91
C GLY A 81 4.69 3.23 -2.06
N GLY A 82 4.80 2.70 -3.28
CA GLY A 82 4.95 3.50 -4.49
C GLY A 82 3.63 4.06 -5.01
N VAL A 83 3.72 5.13 -5.78
CA VAL A 83 2.64 5.70 -6.58
C VAL A 83 3.13 5.95 -8.00
N VAL A 84 2.21 5.86 -8.97
CA VAL A 84 2.47 6.27 -10.35
C VAL A 84 1.95 7.69 -10.52
N VAL A 85 2.74 8.59 -11.10
CA VAL A 85 2.40 10.00 -11.34
C VAL A 85 2.49 10.35 -12.82
#